data_AF-A0A0Q0XJ17-F1
#
_entry.id   AF-A0A0Q0XJ17-F1
#
_cell.length_a   1.000
_cell.length_b   1.000
_cell.length_c   1.000
_cell.angle_alpha   90.00
_cell.angle_beta   90.00
_cell.angle_gamma   90.00
#
_symmetry.space_group_name_H-M   'P 1'
#
loop_
_entity.id
_entity.type
_entity.pdbx_description
1 polymer ?
#
loop_
_entity_poly.entity_id
_entity_poly.type
_entity_poly.pdbx_seq_one_letter_code
_entity_poly.pdbx_strand_id
1 'polypeptide(L)'
;MSSKTGKWFLYALVGSSFWGFSGTASSALFIRYHFSAILLSSLRMLIGGIFIIIIFRAGIPRKDVKNFLVFTFAGLMPVQISYIETIKYTNAATATLIQYLFLPIIFIYEIFKKIIRVDRYIIDI
;
A
#
# COMPACT_ATOMS: atom_id res chain seq x y z
N MET A 1 -11.03 26.68 10.56
CA MET A 1 -10.08 25.57 10.30
C MET A 1 -8.73 26.16 9.95
N SER A 2 -7.66 25.80 10.66
CA SER A 2 -6.30 26.33 10.43
C SER A 2 -5.82 26.08 8.99
N SER A 3 -5.19 27.07 8.36
CA SER A 3 -4.76 27.01 6.95
C SER A 3 -3.82 25.84 6.62
N LYS A 4 -3.15 25.27 7.63
CA LYS A 4 -2.33 24.05 7.49
C LYS A 4 -3.18 22.79 7.35
N THR A 5 -4.28 22.67 8.11
CA THR A 5 -5.18 21.50 8.07
C THR A 5 -5.86 21.36 6.71
N GLY A 6 -6.24 22.48 6.07
CA GLY A 6 -6.81 22.46 4.72
C GLY A 6 -5.84 21.91 3.67
N LYS A 7 -4.54 22.26 3.74
CA LYS A 7 -3.52 21.76 2.82
C LYS A 7 -3.30 20.25 2.95
N TRP A 8 -3.21 19.72 4.18
CA TRP A 8 -3.09 18.28 4.40
C TRP A 8 -4.31 17.51 3.89
N PHE A 9 -5.51 18.07 4.09
CA PHE A 9 -6.73 17.48 3.57
C PHE A 9 -6.73 17.41 2.03
N LEU A 10 -6.27 18.48 1.36
CA LEU A 10 -6.10 18.48 -0.09
C LEU A 10 -5.09 17.42 -0.55
N TYR A 11 -3.95 17.29 0.12
CA TYR A 11 -2.97 16.24 -0.22
C TYR A 11 -3.54 14.83 -0.04
N ALA A 12 -4.31 14.60 1.03
CA ALA A 12 -4.97 13.31 1.25
C ALA A 12 -6.05 13.02 0.19
N LEU A 13 -6.83 14.03 -0.21
CA LEU A 13 -7.84 13.90 -1.25
C LEU A 13 -7.21 13.56 -2.61
N VAL A 14 -6.16 14.29 -2.98
CA VAL A 14 -5.45 14.08 -4.24
C VAL A 14 -4.79 12.70 -4.24
N GLY A 15 -4.05 12.36 -3.18
CA GLY A 15 -3.38 11.07 -3.05
C GLY A 15 -4.34 9.88 -3.11
N SER A 16 -5.45 9.94 -2.37
CA SER A 16 -6.47 8.87 -2.39
C SER A 16 -7.17 8.75 -3.75
N SER A 17 -7.45 9.87 -4.41
CA SER A 17 -8.03 9.87 -5.76
C SER A 17 -7.09 9.22 -6.79
N PHE A 18 -5.81 9.59 -6.78
CA PHE A 18 -4.81 8.99 -7.68
C PHE A 18 -4.63 7.48 -7.42
N TRP A 19 -4.64 7.08 -6.15
CA TRP A 19 -4.53 5.67 -5.78
C TRP A 19 -5.75 4.86 -6.27
N GLY A 20 -6.97 5.35 -6.05
CA GLY A 20 -8.20 4.71 -6.53
C GLY A 20 -8.28 4.66 -8.06
N PHE A 21 -7.95 5.75 -8.73
CA PHE A 21 -7.92 5.83 -10.20
C PHE A 21 -6.94 4.80 -10.80
N SER A 22 -5.75 4.65 -10.19
CA SER A 22 -4.76 3.65 -10.61
C SER A 22 -5.32 2.22 -10.55
N GLY A 23 -6.13 1.89 -9.54
CA GLY A 23 -6.75 0.56 -9.42
C GLY A 23 -7.75 0.28 -10.54
N THR A 24 -8.65 1.23 -10.83
CA THR A 24 -9.64 1.10 -11.91
C THR A 24 -8.96 1.06 -13.29
N ALA A 25 -7.96 1.91 -13.52
CA ALA A 25 -7.16 1.88 -14.74
C ALA A 25 -6.43 0.55 -14.95
N SER A 26 -5.90 -0.04 -13.87
CA SER A 26 -5.27 -1.37 -13.91
C SER A 26 -6.28 -2.46 -14.29
N SER A 27 -7.49 -2.40 -13.72
CA SER A 27 -8.58 -3.32 -14.08
C SER A 27 -8.92 -3.23 -15.58
N ALA A 28 -9.00 -2.01 -16.12
CA ALA A 28 -9.25 -1.80 -17.55
C ALA A 28 -8.10 -2.34 -18.43
N LEU A 29 -6.85 -2.19 -17.99
CA LEU A 29 -5.67 -2.69 -18.69
C LEU A 29 -5.67 -4.22 -18.76
N PHE A 30 -6.09 -4.90 -17.71
CA PHE A 30 -6.17 -6.36 -17.68
C PHE A 30 -7.31 -6.91 -18.55
N ILE A 31 -8.46 -6.25 -18.55
CA ILE A 31 -9.61 -6.67 -19.35
C ILE A 31 -9.38 -6.43 -20.84
N ARG A 32 -8.82 -5.27 -21.22
CA ARG A 32 -8.68 -4.88 -22.63
C ARG A 32 -7.38 -5.33 -23.31
N TYR A 33 -6.29 -5.41 -22.55
CA TYR A 33 -4.95 -5.66 -23.10
C TYR A 33 -4.31 -6.94 -22.54
N HIS A 34 -5.04 -7.72 -21.71
CA HIS A 34 -4.55 -8.95 -21.07
C HIS A 34 -3.15 -8.81 -20.44
N PHE A 35 -2.86 -7.62 -19.92
CA PHE A 35 -1.54 -7.29 -19.43
C PHE A 35 -1.19 -8.13 -18.19
N SER A 36 0.08 -8.49 -18.03
CA SER A 36 0.51 -9.28 -16.87
C SER A 36 0.50 -8.44 -15.59
N ALA A 37 -0.17 -8.95 -14.56
CA ALA A 37 -0.22 -8.32 -13.24
C ALA A 37 1.16 -8.26 -12.57
N ILE A 38 2.00 -9.27 -12.79
CA ILE A 38 3.40 -9.27 -12.36
C ILE A 38 4.16 -8.12 -13.02
N LEU A 39 4.05 -7.99 -14.35
CA LEU A 39 4.76 -6.95 -15.10
C LEU A 39 4.31 -5.55 -14.68
N LEU A 40 3.00 -5.34 -14.50
CA LEU A 40 2.48 -4.05 -14.03
C LEU A 40 3.00 -3.69 -12.64
N SER A 41 3.03 -4.67 -11.73
CA SER A 41 3.54 -4.50 -10.37
C SER A 41 5.02 -4.15 -10.38
N SER A 42 5.84 -4.87 -11.18
CA SER A 42 7.27 -4.60 -11.32
C SER A 42 7.54 -3.20 -11.89
N LEU A 43 6.84 -2.80 -12.95
CA LEU A 43 7.00 -1.47 -13.55
C LEU A 43 6.61 -0.36 -12.56
N ARG A 44 5.48 -0.53 -11.84
CA ARG A 44 5.04 0.41 -10.80
C ARG A 44 6.11 0.60 -9.72
N MET A 45 6.73 -0.48 -9.25
CA MET A 45 7.77 -0.41 -8.21
C MET A 45 9.06 0.21 -8.72
N LEU A 46 9.50 -0.12 -9.93
CA LEU A 46 10.70 0.47 -10.54
C LEU A 46 10.54 1.97 -10.75
N ILE A 47 9.43 2.38 -11.36
CA ILE A 47 9.11 3.78 -11.61
C ILE A 47 9.03 4.55 -10.28
N GLY A 48 8.30 4.01 -9.29
CA GLY A 48 8.20 4.62 -7.96
C GLY A 48 9.56 4.78 -7.27
N GLY A 49 10.42 3.77 -7.35
CA GLY A 49 11.79 3.83 -6.81
C GLY A 49 12.63 4.93 -7.47
N ILE A 50 12.58 5.02 -8.80
CA ILE A 50 13.28 6.07 -9.56
C ILE A 50 12.78 7.46 -9.15
N PHE A 51 11.45 7.66 -9.06
CA PHE A 51 10.88 8.93 -8.62
C PHE A 51 11.38 9.34 -7.23
N ILE A 52 11.42 8.42 -6.28
CA ILE A 52 11.93 8.70 -4.93
C ILE A 52 13.40 9.11 -4.98
N ILE A 53 14.24 8.38 -5.73
CA ILE A 53 15.67 8.68 -5.85
C ILE A 53 15.88 10.08 -6.46
N ILE A 54 15.15 10.42 -7.52
CA ILE A 54 15.28 11.71 -8.21
C ILE A 54 14.78 12.86 -7.33
N ILE A 55 13.58 12.74 -6.75
CA ILE A 55 12.95 13.83 -5.99
C ILE A 55 13.72 14.14 -4.72
N PHE A 56 14.14 13.10 -3.98
CA PHE A 56 14.79 13.28 -2.67
C PHE A 56 16.31 13.27 -2.76
N ARG A 57 16.89 13.10 -3.96
CA ARG A 57 18.33 12.88 -4.17
C ARG A 57 18.87 11.82 -3.20
N ALA A 58 18.06 10.80 -2.95
CA ALA A 58 18.35 9.80 -1.93
C ALA A 58 19.52 8.93 -2.38
N GLY A 59 20.56 8.85 -1.54
CA GLY A 59 21.63 7.87 -1.73
C GLY A 59 21.15 6.46 -1.44
N ILE A 60 21.78 5.46 -2.05
CA ILE A 60 21.47 4.05 -1.77
C ILE A 60 21.97 3.72 -0.35
N PRO A 61 21.07 3.36 0.59
CA PRO A 61 21.47 3.06 1.96
C PRO A 61 22.26 1.74 1.99
N ARG A 62 23.58 1.83 2.16
CA ARG A 62 24.49 0.66 2.15
C ARG A 62 24.48 -0.15 3.45
N LYS A 63 24.10 0.47 4.56
CA LYS A 63 24.21 -0.13 5.90
C LYS A 63 23.10 -1.13 6.22
N ASP A 64 21.92 -0.97 5.63
CA ASP A 64 20.72 -1.75 5.95
C ASP A 64 20.20 -2.58 4.78
N VAL A 65 21.03 -2.84 3.77
CA VAL A 65 20.65 -3.56 2.54
C VAL A 65 20.02 -4.91 2.88
N LYS A 66 20.56 -5.66 3.85
CA LYS A 66 20.00 -6.96 4.24
C LYS A 66 18.56 -6.84 4.76
N ASN A 67 18.30 -5.89 5.67
CA ASN A 67 16.96 -5.66 6.21
C ASN A 67 16.00 -5.17 5.12
N PHE A 68 16.50 -4.31 4.22
CA PHE A 68 15.74 -3.83 3.08
C PHE A 68 15.35 -4.96 2.12
N LEU A 69 16.28 -5.89 1.83
CA LEU A 69 16.00 -7.05 0.99
C LEU A 69 14.97 -7.97 1.64
N VAL A 70 15.12 -8.28 2.94
CA VAL A 70 14.14 -9.10 3.67
C VAL A 70 12.76 -8.43 3.66
N PHE A 71 12.68 -7.14 3.97
CA PHE A 71 11.42 -6.40 3.93
C PHE A 71 10.79 -6.39 2.53
N THR A 72 11.61 -6.24 1.49
CA THR A 72 11.14 -6.19 0.10
C THR A 72 10.61 -7.55 -0.34
N PHE A 73 11.38 -8.63 -0.18
CA PHE A 73 11.02 -9.95 -0.69
C PHE A 73 10.00 -10.68 0.20
N ALA A 74 10.11 -10.60 1.52
CA ALA A 74 9.20 -11.29 2.44
C ALA A 74 7.95 -10.47 2.81
N GLY A 75 7.99 -9.14 2.66
CA GLY A 75 6.89 -8.26 3.02
C GLY A 75 6.24 -7.61 1.79
N LEU A 76 6.96 -6.69 1.16
CA LEU A 76 6.35 -5.77 0.20
C LEU A 76 5.95 -6.46 -1.12
N MET A 77 6.85 -7.23 -1.73
CA MET A 77 6.64 -7.89 -3.02
C MET A 77 5.41 -8.81 -3.04
N PRO A 78 5.23 -9.76 -2.10
CA PRO A 78 4.05 -10.64 -2.11
C PRO A 78 2.76 -9.86 -1.90
N VAL A 79 2.76 -8.79 -1.08
CA VAL A 79 1.58 -7.93 -0.88
C VAL A 79 1.20 -7.20 -2.17
N GLN A 80 2.18 -6.64 -2.88
CA GLN A 80 1.92 -5.92 -4.14
C GLN A 80 1.39 -6.84 -5.23
N ILE A 81 2.03 -8.01 -5.41
CA ILE A 81 1.60 -8.99 -6.41
C ILE A 81 0.19 -9.49 -6.08
N SER A 82 -0.09 -9.85 -4.83
CA SER A 82 -1.41 -10.34 -4.42
C SER A 82 -2.50 -9.29 -4.63
N TYR A 83 -2.20 -8.02 -4.32
CA TYR A 83 -3.14 -6.92 -4.56
C TYR A 83 -3.49 -6.81 -6.05
N ILE A 84 -2.49 -6.72 -6.94
CA ILE A 84 -2.72 -6.54 -8.37
C ILE A 84 -3.31 -7.79 -9.04
N GLU A 85 -2.92 -8.99 -8.62
CA GLU A 85 -3.56 -10.24 -9.06
C GLU A 85 -5.03 -10.30 -8.63
N THR A 86 -5.35 -9.85 -7.42
CA THR A 86 -6.75 -9.79 -6.97
C THR A 86 -7.56 -8.83 -7.84
N ILE A 87 -7.00 -7.69 -8.25
CA ILE A 87 -7.65 -6.78 -9.20
C ILE A 87 -7.93 -7.50 -10.53
N LYS A 88 -6.96 -8.28 -11.02
CA LYS A 88 -7.09 -9.03 -12.27
C LYS A 88 -8.21 -10.08 -12.22
N TYR A 89 -8.36 -10.81 -11.12
CA TYR A 89 -9.42 -11.82 -10.98
C TYR A 89 -10.79 -11.26 -10.60
N THR A 90 -10.82 -10.09 -9.97
CA THR A 90 -12.06 -9.51 -9.42
C THR A 90 -12.26 -8.08 -9.94
N ASN A 91 -11.95 -7.08 -9.13
CA ASN A 91 -11.96 -5.66 -9.44
C ASN A 91 -11.12 -4.89 -8.40
N ALA A 92 -10.90 -3.60 -8.66
CA ALA A 92 -10.13 -2.71 -7.78
C ALA A 92 -10.71 -2.56 -6.37
N ALA A 93 -12.03 -2.50 -6.22
CA ALA A 93 -12.69 -2.29 -4.93
C ALA A 93 -12.56 -3.53 -4.03
N THR A 94 -12.79 -4.72 -4.57
CA THR A 94 -12.65 -6.00 -3.86
C THR A 94 -11.21 -6.25 -3.43
N ALA A 95 -10.23 -5.99 -4.30
CA ALA A 95 -8.82 -6.08 -3.94
C ALA A 95 -8.44 -5.16 -2.77
N THR A 96 -8.99 -3.94 -2.77
CA THR A 96 -8.78 -2.96 -1.69
C THR A 96 -9.40 -3.42 -0.37
N LEU A 97 -10.62 -3.98 -0.41
CA LEU A 97 -11.28 -4.52 0.78
C LEU A 97 -10.47 -5.65 1.40
N ILE A 98 -10.00 -6.60 0.57
CA ILE A 98 -9.15 -7.71 1.02
C ILE A 98 -7.83 -7.17 1.58
N GLN A 99 -7.24 -6.17 0.93
CA GLN A 99 -6.03 -5.53 1.42
C GLN A 99 -6.27 -4.93 2.81
N TYR A 100 -7.36 -4.19 3.03
CA TYR A 100 -7.66 -3.57 4.33
C TYR A 100 -7.94 -4.55 5.47
N LEU A 101 -8.11 -5.85 5.21
CA LEU A 101 -8.14 -6.87 6.27
C LEU A 101 -6.84 -6.92 7.08
N PHE A 102 -5.74 -6.36 6.58
CA PHE A 102 -4.53 -6.21 7.38
C PHE A 102 -4.80 -5.43 8.69
N LEU A 103 -5.71 -4.44 8.69
CA LEU A 103 -6.01 -3.62 9.86
C LEU A 103 -6.54 -4.48 11.04
N PRO A 104 -7.63 -5.26 10.89
CA PRO A 104 -8.07 -6.14 11.96
C PRO A 104 -7.07 -7.26 12.27
N ILE A 105 -6.34 -7.78 11.28
CA ILE A 105 -5.32 -8.82 11.50
C ILE A 105 -4.20 -8.29 12.41
N ILE A 106 -3.66 -7.11 12.13
CA ILE A 106 -2.64 -6.47 12.96
C ILE A 106 -3.21 -6.16 14.34
N PHE A 107 -4.42 -5.61 14.43
CA PHE A 107 -5.05 -5.30 15.71
C PHE A 107 -5.15 -6.55 16.61
N ILE A 108 -5.60 -7.67 16.06
CA ILE A 108 -5.67 -8.95 16.77
C ILE A 108 -4.26 -9.42 17.20
N TYR A 109 -3.27 -9.33 16.31
CA TYR A 109 -1.88 -9.68 16.63
C TYR A 109 -1.31 -8.85 17.80
N GLU A 110 -1.56 -7.55 17.81
CA GLU A 110 -1.12 -6.63 18.87
C GLU A 110 -1.77 -6.94 20.23
N ILE A 111 -3.04 -7.38 20.23
CA ILE A 111 -3.74 -7.88 21.42
C ILE A 111 -3.05 -9.16 21.94
N PHE A 112 -2.78 -10.14 21.07
CA PHE A 112 -2.11 -11.37 21.47
C PHE A 112 -0.69 -11.12 22.01
N LYS A 113 0.02 -10.13 21.48
CA LYS A 113 1.32 -9.69 21.96
C LYS A 113 1.26 -8.84 23.23
N LYS A 114 0.06 -8.52 23.75
CA LYS A 114 -0.19 -7.63 24.91
C LYS A 114 0.42 -6.22 24.74
N ILE A 115 0.65 -5.80 23.51
CA ILE A 115 1.14 -4.44 23.21
C ILE A 115 -0.01 -3.45 23.39
N ILE A 116 -1.21 -3.85 22.98
CA ILE A 116 -2.45 -3.12 23.22
C ILE A 116 -3.23 -3.83 24.33
N ARG A 117 -3.54 -3.12 25.42
CA ARG A 117 -4.48 -3.57 26.46
C ARG A 117 -5.88 -3.08 26.13
N VAL A 118 -6.75 -4.01 25.74
CA VAL A 118 -8.15 -3.77 25.33
C VAL A 118 -8.97 -3.18 26.48
N ASP A 119 -8.60 -3.50 27.71
CA ASP A 119 -9.15 -3.02 28.97
C ASP A 119 -9.20 -1.48 29.10
N ARG A 120 -8.39 -0.74 28.32
CA ARG A 120 -8.42 0.74 28.32
C ARG A 120 -9.43 1.36 27.35
N TYR A 121 -9.99 0.60 26.40
CA TYR A 121 -10.91 1.11 25.38
C TYR A 121 -12.37 0.75 25.62
N ILE A 122 -12.64 -0.25 26.46
CA ILE A 122 -14.01 -0.73 26.76
C ILE A 122 -14.65 0.03 27.93
N ILE A 123 -13.87 0.70 28.78
CA ILE A 123 -14.38 1.39 29.98
C ILE A 123 -14.87 2.83 29.68
N ASP A 124 -14.53 3.38 28.51
CA ASP A 124 -14.88 4.75 28.10
C ASP A 124 -16.07 4.83 27.11
N ILE A 125 -16.92 3.79 27.05
CA ILE A 125 -18.22 3.75 26.36
C ILE A 125 -19.32 3.53 27.40
#